data_AF-A0A3A8F1F9-F1
#
_entry.id   AF-A0A3A8F1F9-F1
#
_cell.length_a   1.000
_cell.length_b   1.000
_cell.length_c   1.000
_cell.angle_alpha   90.00
_cell.angle_beta   90.00
_cell.angle_gamma   90.00
#
_symmetry.space_group_name_H-M   'P 1'
#
loop_
_entity.id
_entity.type
_entity.pdbx_description
1 polymer ?
#
loop_
_entity_poly.entity_id
_entity_poly.type
_entity_poly.pdbx_seq_one_letter_code
_entity_poly.pdbx_strand_id
1 'polypeptide(L)'
;MAETDIAMPESTPVDSRPAFAIVEELQTKFGENFYVQPTCEEFPTVWVERARVQDVLMFLRKVERPYVMLFDLSAIDERLRNNRDGLPGSDFTVFYHLLSLERNSDIRIKVALNESDINIPTATNIWPNANWYEREAYDMFGINFEGHPMLRRILLPTYWEGHPLRKEYSARATEYTPYMQNKAKQDFEQEHLRFVPEDWGLKRGNADEDFMFLNLGPNHPSAHGAFRVILQLDGEEVKDCVPDIGYHHRGVEKMAERQTWHSFIPYTDRVDYLGGCAQNMPYVMGVEQLAGIKVPERAQCIRVMMSELFRINNHLLYIGTAIQDAGGMTPVFYMFADRQKVYDAIEAITGFRMHPAWFRIGGTAHDLPNNWQKLIRDILEWMPKRLKEYHTAALKNSVFEGRTRNVAQYDAKSALAWGITGTGLRATGIDFDVRKYRPYSGYENYDFEVPLEYEGDAYARVMVHYREIEESLKIIKQCLDNMPSGPYKADHPLAVPPPKDKTLQDIETLITHFLSVSWGPVMPAGEASVMAEVVKGASNYYLTSDKSTMSYRTRIRTPTFTHLQQIPSVINGSLVSDLIIYLATIDVVMADVDR
;
A
#
# COMPACT_ATOMS: atom_id res chain seq x y z
N MET A 1 -14.11 37.09 1.60
CA MET A 1 -13.06 38.00 1.09
C MET A 1 -12.32 37.22 0.02
N ALA A 2 -12.50 37.65 -1.23
CA ALA A 2 -12.03 37.09 -2.51
C ALA A 2 -11.47 35.65 -2.50
N GLU A 3 -12.34 34.67 -2.82
CA GLU A 3 -11.90 33.40 -3.40
C GLU A 3 -11.20 33.71 -4.72
N THR A 4 -9.89 33.56 -4.79
CA THR A 4 -9.18 33.53 -6.06
C THR A 4 -9.46 32.19 -6.72
N ASP A 5 -10.50 32.15 -7.56
CA ASP A 5 -10.73 31.05 -8.48
C ASP A 5 -9.50 30.90 -9.37
N ILE A 6 -8.80 29.78 -9.20
CA ILE A 6 -7.65 29.41 -10.02
C ILE A 6 -8.20 29.07 -11.40
N ALA A 7 -7.85 29.88 -12.41
CA ALA A 7 -8.30 29.66 -13.78
C ALA A 7 -7.86 28.27 -14.27
N MET A 8 -8.84 27.45 -14.65
CA MET A 8 -8.61 26.13 -15.23
C MET A 8 -8.21 26.28 -16.72
N PRO A 9 -7.22 25.51 -17.21
CA PRO A 9 -6.84 25.53 -18.63
C PRO A 9 -7.96 24.93 -19.52
N GLU A 10 -7.91 25.24 -20.83
CA GLU A 10 -8.87 24.71 -21.83
C GLU A 10 -8.88 23.17 -21.84
N SER A 11 -10.07 22.57 -21.98
CA SER A 11 -10.25 21.12 -21.86
C SER A 11 -9.66 20.36 -23.06
N THR A 12 -8.84 19.36 -22.77
CA THR A 12 -8.33 18.40 -23.77
C THR A 12 -9.46 17.46 -24.24
N PRO A 13 -9.45 16.96 -25.50
CA PRO A 13 -10.46 16.02 -25.98
C PRO A 13 -10.53 14.77 -25.09
N VAL A 14 -11.75 14.31 -24.81
CA VAL A 14 -11.99 13.11 -24.00
C VAL A 14 -11.40 11.89 -24.71
N ASP A 15 -10.57 11.14 -23.99
CA ASP A 15 -9.99 9.89 -24.47
C ASP A 15 -11.11 8.86 -24.72
N SER A 16 -11.09 8.19 -25.87
CA SER A 16 -12.12 7.24 -26.27
C SER A 16 -12.06 5.88 -25.55
N ARG A 17 -11.08 5.65 -24.66
CA ARG A 17 -10.96 4.40 -23.90
C ARG A 17 -12.17 4.21 -22.97
N PRO A 18 -12.67 2.97 -22.77
CA PRO A 18 -13.81 2.69 -21.89
C PRO A 18 -13.65 3.20 -20.45
N ALA A 19 -12.42 3.22 -19.93
CA ALA A 19 -12.11 3.75 -18.59
C ALA A 19 -12.42 5.26 -18.44
N PHE A 20 -12.50 6.00 -19.54
CA PHE A 20 -12.79 7.43 -19.58
C PHE A 20 -14.27 7.75 -19.75
N ALA A 21 -15.15 6.73 -19.91
CA ALA A 21 -16.59 6.94 -20.07
C ALA A 21 -17.23 7.74 -18.91
N ILE A 22 -16.67 7.64 -17.69
CA ILE A 22 -17.13 8.43 -16.54
C ILE A 22 -16.98 9.93 -16.75
N VAL A 23 -16.02 10.36 -17.59
CA VAL A 23 -15.79 11.77 -17.89
C VAL A 23 -17.00 12.35 -18.62
N GLU A 24 -17.61 11.61 -19.54
CA GLU A 24 -18.83 12.05 -20.25
C GLU A 24 -20.03 12.19 -19.29
N GLU A 25 -20.16 11.28 -18.31
CA GLU A 25 -21.18 11.36 -17.26
C GLU A 25 -20.95 12.60 -16.36
N LEU A 26 -19.70 12.91 -16.03
CA LEU A 26 -19.32 14.14 -15.33
C LEU A 26 -19.64 15.39 -16.17
N GLN A 27 -19.33 15.39 -17.48
CA GLN A 27 -19.58 16.51 -18.39
C GLN A 27 -21.08 16.79 -18.48
N THR A 28 -21.88 15.73 -18.58
CA THR A 28 -23.34 15.83 -18.64
C THR A 28 -23.92 16.43 -17.36
N LYS A 29 -23.32 16.13 -16.19
CA LYS A 29 -23.84 16.58 -14.89
C LYS A 29 -23.37 17.96 -14.46
N PHE A 30 -22.10 18.28 -14.71
CA PHE A 30 -21.43 19.49 -14.17
C PHE A 30 -20.98 20.48 -15.26
N GLY A 31 -21.17 20.18 -16.55
CA GLY A 31 -20.75 21.01 -17.67
C GLY A 31 -19.24 20.92 -17.94
N GLU A 32 -18.67 21.95 -18.56
CA GLU A 32 -17.24 22.03 -18.92
C GLU A 32 -16.33 22.57 -17.79
N ASN A 33 -16.82 22.64 -16.55
CA ASN A 33 -16.13 23.27 -15.41
C ASN A 33 -15.07 22.34 -14.75
N PHE A 34 -14.43 21.48 -15.53
CA PHE A 34 -13.36 20.61 -15.05
C PHE A 34 -12.35 20.34 -16.16
N TYR A 35 -11.11 20.08 -15.75
CA TYR A 35 -10.01 19.86 -16.68
C TYR A 35 -9.50 18.42 -16.57
N VAL A 36 -9.46 17.71 -17.69
CA VAL A 36 -8.91 16.35 -17.76
C VAL A 36 -7.41 16.44 -18.03
N GLN A 37 -6.61 16.12 -17.03
CA GLN A 37 -5.15 16.13 -17.13
C GLN A 37 -4.67 14.92 -17.96
N PRO A 38 -3.84 15.13 -18.99
CA PRO A 38 -3.14 14.03 -19.64
C PRO A 38 -2.09 13.44 -18.68
N THR A 39 -2.19 12.14 -18.41
CA THR A 39 -1.22 11.37 -17.61
C THR A 39 -0.78 10.12 -18.36
N CYS A 40 0.24 9.43 -17.86
CA CYS A 40 0.69 8.15 -18.43
C CYS A 40 -0.23 6.98 -18.02
N GLU A 41 -1.33 7.25 -17.32
CA GLU A 41 -2.19 6.24 -16.70
C GLU A 41 -3.27 5.70 -17.64
N GLU A 42 -3.90 4.61 -17.19
CA GLU A 42 -4.98 3.95 -17.92
C GLU A 42 -6.37 4.48 -17.57
N PHE A 43 -6.46 5.44 -16.66
CA PHE A 43 -7.71 6.02 -16.15
C PHE A 43 -7.65 7.56 -16.09
N PRO A 44 -8.80 8.24 -16.06
CA PRO A 44 -8.85 9.71 -16.06
C PRO A 44 -8.35 10.33 -14.75
N THR A 45 -7.53 11.39 -14.89
CA THR A 45 -7.26 12.35 -13.82
C THR A 45 -7.98 13.65 -14.13
N VAL A 46 -8.88 14.10 -13.24
CA VAL A 46 -9.75 15.25 -13.45
C VAL A 46 -9.52 16.29 -12.36
N TRP A 47 -9.31 17.54 -12.76
CA TRP A 47 -9.21 18.69 -11.88
C TRP A 47 -10.60 19.31 -11.67
N VAL A 48 -10.93 19.55 -10.41
CA VAL A 48 -12.22 20.10 -9.99
C VAL A 48 -11.96 21.30 -9.08
N GLU A 49 -12.79 22.33 -9.22
CA GLU A 49 -12.79 23.47 -8.31
C GLU A 49 -13.08 23.04 -6.87
N ARG A 50 -12.40 23.65 -5.90
CA ARG A 50 -12.57 23.35 -4.48
C ARG A 50 -14.04 23.43 -4.04
N ALA A 51 -14.80 24.42 -4.51
CA ALA A 51 -16.20 24.61 -4.15
C ALA A 51 -17.12 23.45 -4.58
N ARG A 52 -16.71 22.67 -5.59
CA ARG A 52 -17.50 21.58 -6.18
C ARG A 52 -17.03 20.19 -5.78
N VAL A 53 -15.91 20.07 -5.07
CA VAL A 53 -15.30 18.77 -4.76
C VAL A 53 -16.29 17.83 -4.06
N GLN A 54 -17.05 18.33 -3.09
CA GLN A 54 -18.04 17.54 -2.36
C GLN A 54 -19.17 17.02 -3.26
N ASP A 55 -19.69 17.88 -4.14
CA ASP A 55 -20.76 17.52 -5.08
C ASP A 55 -20.27 16.45 -6.06
N VAL A 56 -19.05 16.59 -6.59
CA VAL A 56 -18.45 15.63 -7.53
C VAL A 56 -18.16 14.29 -6.85
N LEU A 57 -17.54 14.30 -5.67
CA LEU A 57 -17.28 13.07 -4.91
C LEU A 57 -18.58 12.34 -4.54
N MET A 58 -19.61 13.07 -4.13
CA MET A 58 -20.92 12.51 -3.80
C MET A 58 -21.63 11.96 -5.05
N PHE A 59 -21.48 12.61 -6.20
CA PHE A 59 -21.98 12.11 -7.48
C PHE A 59 -21.31 10.79 -7.85
N LEU A 60 -19.97 10.72 -7.81
CA LEU A 60 -19.21 9.51 -8.11
C LEU A 60 -19.56 8.34 -7.17
N ARG A 61 -19.93 8.63 -5.92
CA ARG A 61 -20.42 7.65 -4.95
C ARG A 61 -21.80 7.09 -5.28
N LYS A 62 -22.64 7.84 -6.00
CA LYS A 62 -24.08 7.54 -6.23
C LYS A 62 -24.45 7.26 -7.68
N VAL A 63 -23.52 7.40 -8.61
CA VAL A 63 -23.73 7.08 -10.02
C VAL A 63 -24.09 5.59 -10.19
N GLU A 64 -24.78 5.25 -11.29
CA GLU A 64 -25.39 3.92 -11.52
C GLU A 64 -24.44 2.74 -11.25
N ARG A 65 -23.20 2.84 -11.74
CA ARG A 65 -22.09 1.95 -11.39
C ARG A 65 -21.10 2.71 -10.50
N PRO A 66 -21.25 2.70 -9.17
CA PRO A 66 -20.62 3.68 -8.30
C PRO A 66 -19.12 3.45 -8.08
N TYR A 67 -18.41 4.52 -7.74
CA TYR A 67 -17.06 4.46 -7.18
C TYR A 67 -17.16 4.15 -5.69
N VAL A 68 -17.20 2.86 -5.39
CA VAL A 68 -17.52 2.36 -4.05
C VAL A 68 -16.39 2.51 -3.04
N MET A 69 -15.16 2.68 -3.51
CA MET A 69 -13.97 2.66 -2.68
C MET A 69 -13.14 3.92 -2.87
N LEU A 70 -12.85 4.63 -1.78
CA LEU A 70 -11.74 5.59 -1.73
C LEU A 70 -10.45 4.77 -1.55
N PHE A 71 -9.70 4.61 -2.64
CA PHE A 71 -8.52 3.75 -2.67
C PHE A 71 -7.29 4.42 -2.04
N ASP A 72 -7.10 5.71 -2.30
CA ASP A 72 -6.04 6.56 -1.71
C ASP A 72 -6.48 8.02 -1.66
N LEU A 73 -5.93 8.78 -0.71
CA LEU A 73 -6.03 10.24 -0.65
C LEU A 73 -4.72 10.77 -0.07
N SER A 74 -4.12 11.72 -0.78
CA SER A 74 -2.91 12.40 -0.30
C SER A 74 -2.78 13.77 -0.99
N ALA A 75 -1.61 14.38 -0.81
CA ALA A 75 -1.30 15.66 -1.40
C ALA A 75 0.10 15.72 -2.01
N ILE A 76 0.32 16.79 -2.77
CA ILE A 76 1.57 17.15 -3.42
C ILE A 76 1.82 18.63 -3.11
N ASP A 77 3.02 18.95 -2.61
CA ASP A 77 3.52 20.32 -2.58
C ASP A 77 4.12 20.63 -3.95
N GLU A 78 3.52 21.58 -4.65
CA GLU A 78 3.74 21.86 -6.06
C GLU A 78 4.62 23.09 -6.31
N ARG A 79 4.98 23.83 -5.25
CA ARG A 79 5.68 25.12 -5.32
C ARG A 79 7.03 25.08 -6.03
N LEU A 80 7.71 23.94 -6.02
CA LEU A 80 9.02 23.76 -6.65
C LEU A 80 8.99 22.93 -7.95
N ARG A 81 7.80 22.55 -8.45
CA ARG A 81 7.67 21.76 -9.68
C ARG A 81 7.80 22.67 -10.89
N ASN A 82 8.75 22.38 -11.78
CA ASN A 82 9.03 23.22 -12.94
C ASN A 82 8.17 22.86 -14.15
N ASN A 83 7.95 21.57 -14.43
CA ASN A 83 7.20 21.10 -15.58
C ASN A 83 5.71 20.97 -15.21
N ARG A 84 5.02 22.12 -15.21
CA ARG A 84 3.59 22.25 -14.92
C ARG A 84 2.76 22.80 -16.08
N ASP A 85 3.32 22.85 -17.29
CA ASP A 85 2.64 23.39 -18.46
C ASP A 85 1.28 22.70 -18.68
N GLY A 86 0.21 23.49 -18.77
CA GLY A 86 -1.15 22.97 -18.94
C GLY A 86 -1.81 22.41 -17.68
N LEU A 87 -1.25 22.62 -16.49
CA LEU A 87 -1.90 22.33 -15.21
C LEU A 87 -2.46 23.62 -14.57
N PRO A 88 -3.53 23.53 -13.76
CA PRO A 88 -3.98 24.66 -12.95
C PRO A 88 -2.86 25.19 -12.05
N GLY A 89 -2.81 26.52 -11.84
CA GLY A 89 -1.86 27.11 -10.90
C GLY A 89 -2.15 26.63 -9.48
N SER A 90 -1.18 26.08 -8.75
CA SER A 90 -1.42 25.59 -7.39
C SER A 90 -0.13 25.55 -6.60
N ASP A 91 -0.18 25.93 -5.33
CA ASP A 91 0.92 25.70 -4.38
C ASP A 91 0.84 24.28 -3.80
N PHE A 92 -0.37 23.79 -3.57
CA PHE A 92 -0.64 22.42 -3.12
C PHE A 92 -1.71 21.78 -3.98
N THR A 93 -1.62 20.47 -4.17
CA THR A 93 -2.65 19.67 -4.81
C THR A 93 -3.11 18.58 -3.86
N VAL A 94 -4.41 18.50 -3.59
CA VAL A 94 -5.04 17.34 -2.93
C VAL A 94 -5.60 16.44 -4.01
N PHE A 95 -5.44 15.13 -3.86
CA PHE A 95 -6.05 14.17 -4.77
C PHE A 95 -6.80 13.05 -4.06
N TYR A 96 -7.84 12.56 -4.73
CA TYR A 96 -8.67 11.44 -4.33
C TYR A 96 -8.58 10.39 -5.43
N HIS A 97 -8.10 9.19 -5.12
CA HIS A 97 -8.09 8.05 -6.03
C HIS A 97 -9.28 7.15 -5.68
N LEU A 98 -10.26 7.09 -6.58
CA LEU A 98 -11.48 6.32 -6.38
C LEU A 98 -11.52 5.12 -7.31
N LEU A 99 -12.06 4.00 -6.82
CA LEU A 99 -12.13 2.74 -7.54
C LEU A 99 -13.58 2.24 -7.63
N SER A 100 -13.97 1.82 -8.83
CA SER A 100 -15.25 1.16 -9.11
C SER A 100 -15.00 -0.27 -9.58
N LEU A 101 -15.46 -1.24 -8.79
CA LEU A 101 -15.30 -2.67 -9.10
C LEU A 101 -16.20 -3.07 -10.27
N GLU A 102 -17.46 -2.63 -10.28
CA GLU A 102 -18.42 -2.96 -11.33
C GLU A 102 -18.01 -2.42 -12.71
N ARG A 103 -17.37 -1.24 -12.74
CA ARG A 103 -16.80 -0.68 -13.98
C ARG A 103 -15.42 -1.26 -14.32
N ASN A 104 -14.77 -1.93 -13.36
CA ASN A 104 -13.34 -2.23 -13.39
C ASN A 104 -12.51 -0.99 -13.80
N SER A 105 -12.82 0.18 -13.24
CA SER A 105 -12.21 1.45 -13.62
C SER A 105 -11.89 2.33 -12.41
N ASP A 106 -10.87 3.17 -12.55
CA ASP A 106 -10.49 4.16 -11.55
C ASP A 106 -10.80 5.57 -12.04
N ILE A 107 -10.78 6.52 -11.11
CA ILE A 107 -10.73 7.95 -11.42
C ILE A 107 -9.91 8.66 -10.34
N ARG A 108 -9.06 9.60 -10.75
CA ARG A 108 -8.40 10.50 -9.80
C ARG A 108 -9.01 11.89 -9.90
N ILE A 109 -9.50 12.40 -8.78
CA ILE A 109 -9.94 13.79 -8.66
C ILE A 109 -8.82 14.60 -8.02
N LYS A 110 -8.47 15.75 -8.60
CA LYS A 110 -7.49 16.69 -8.08
C LYS A 110 -8.12 18.03 -7.78
N VAL A 111 -7.65 18.67 -6.71
CA VAL A 111 -8.05 20.01 -6.31
C VAL A 111 -6.81 20.85 -6.06
N ALA A 112 -6.75 22.00 -6.73
CA ALA A 112 -5.69 22.99 -6.55
C ALA A 112 -5.97 23.84 -5.30
N LEU A 113 -4.95 24.03 -4.47
CA LEU A 113 -4.96 24.88 -3.28
C LEU A 113 -3.81 25.88 -3.33
N ASN A 114 -4.02 27.05 -2.71
CA ASN A 114 -3.01 28.09 -2.56
C ASN A 114 -2.47 28.10 -1.12
N GLU A 115 -1.22 28.52 -0.92
CA GLU A 115 -0.55 28.53 0.38
C GLU A 115 -1.24 29.48 1.39
N SER A 116 -1.85 30.56 0.90
CA SER A 116 -2.62 31.48 1.75
C SER A 116 -3.91 30.88 2.28
N ASP A 117 -4.41 29.79 1.67
CA ASP A 117 -5.70 29.19 1.98
C ASP A 117 -5.71 27.67 1.76
N ILE A 118 -5.00 26.94 2.62
CA ILE A 118 -4.82 25.49 2.54
C ILE A 118 -5.97 24.75 3.25
N ASN A 119 -7.20 25.01 2.81
CA ASN A 119 -8.41 24.36 3.32
C ASN A 119 -9.16 23.59 2.22
N ILE A 120 -9.84 22.52 2.59
CA ILE A 120 -10.76 21.77 1.73
C ILE A 120 -11.83 21.05 2.58
N PRO A 121 -13.08 20.85 2.10
CA PRO A 121 -14.07 20.09 2.86
C PRO A 121 -13.72 18.61 3.01
N THR A 122 -14.00 18.03 4.19
CA THR A 122 -13.76 16.61 4.48
C THR A 122 -14.62 15.66 3.63
N ALA A 123 -14.05 14.55 3.19
CA ALA A 123 -14.73 13.45 2.52
C ALA A 123 -15.19 12.33 3.49
N THR A 124 -15.01 12.48 4.81
CA THR A 124 -15.41 11.45 5.80
C THR A 124 -16.91 11.17 5.83
N ASN A 125 -17.72 12.13 5.40
CA ASN A 125 -19.17 11.99 5.22
C ASN A 125 -19.54 11.13 3.99
N ILE A 126 -18.59 10.86 3.08
CA ILE A 126 -18.81 10.04 1.86
C ILE A 126 -18.17 8.66 2.02
N TRP A 127 -16.90 8.61 2.45
CA TRP A 127 -16.18 7.37 2.75
C TRP A 127 -15.56 7.43 4.15
N PRO A 128 -15.83 6.44 5.03
CA PRO A 128 -15.31 6.44 6.40
C PRO A 128 -13.77 6.36 6.46
N ASN A 129 -13.14 5.69 5.48
CA ASN A 129 -11.69 5.57 5.46
C ASN A 129 -10.95 6.88 5.10
N ALA A 130 -11.65 7.91 4.62
CA ALA A 130 -11.06 9.24 4.42
C ALA A 130 -10.43 9.79 5.72
N ASN A 131 -10.90 9.34 6.89
CA ASN A 131 -10.44 9.87 8.18
C ASN A 131 -8.92 9.78 8.37
N TRP A 132 -8.32 8.61 8.16
CA TRP A 132 -6.87 8.46 8.31
C TRP A 132 -6.09 9.16 7.19
N TYR A 133 -6.57 9.10 5.95
CA TYR A 133 -5.88 9.77 4.85
C TYR A 133 -5.87 11.29 4.99
N GLU A 134 -6.97 11.90 5.42
CA GLU A 134 -7.03 13.35 5.67
C GLU A 134 -6.15 13.75 6.85
N ARG A 135 -6.10 12.93 7.91
CA ARG A 135 -5.16 13.11 9.01
C ARG A 135 -3.70 12.98 8.57
N GLU A 136 -3.39 12.03 7.68
CA GLU A 136 -2.04 11.86 7.10
C GLU A 136 -1.66 13.10 6.26
N ALA A 137 -2.58 13.58 5.42
CA ALA A 137 -2.36 14.80 4.62
C ALA A 137 -2.20 16.04 5.51
N TYR A 138 -2.96 16.15 6.59
CA TYR A 138 -2.78 17.20 7.61
C TYR A 138 -1.40 17.09 8.29
N ASP A 139 -1.01 15.90 8.73
CA ASP A 139 0.24 15.69 9.45
C ASP A 139 1.46 16.00 8.57
N MET A 140 1.42 15.53 7.31
CA MET A 140 2.53 15.59 6.37
C MET A 140 2.62 16.89 5.56
N PHE A 141 1.50 17.56 5.31
CA PHE A 141 1.42 18.78 4.47
C PHE A 141 0.73 19.96 5.15
N GLY A 142 0.06 19.79 6.29
CA GLY A 142 -0.65 20.88 6.98
C GLY A 142 -1.93 21.33 6.28
N ILE A 143 -2.55 20.43 5.50
CA ILE A 143 -3.81 20.71 4.80
C ILE A 143 -4.97 20.56 5.78
N ASN A 144 -5.79 21.60 5.90
CA ASN A 144 -6.94 21.61 6.80
C ASN A 144 -8.17 21.03 6.11
N PHE A 145 -8.80 20.02 6.74
CA PHE A 145 -10.03 19.40 6.25
C PHE A 145 -11.23 19.88 7.08
N GLU A 146 -12.03 20.77 6.50
CA GLU A 146 -13.18 21.38 7.19
C GLU A 146 -14.28 20.35 7.47
N GLY A 147 -14.75 20.29 8.71
CA GLY A 147 -15.76 19.35 9.17
C GLY A 147 -15.25 17.95 9.53
N HIS A 148 -13.94 17.70 9.43
CA HIS A 148 -13.35 16.41 9.79
C HIS A 148 -13.55 16.11 11.28
N PRO A 149 -14.01 14.90 11.68
CA PRO A 149 -14.41 14.59 13.05
C PRO A 149 -13.25 14.65 14.07
N MET A 150 -12.01 14.41 13.61
CA MET A 150 -10.84 14.35 14.48
C MET A 150 -9.55 14.70 13.71
N LEU A 151 -9.42 15.96 13.29
CA LEU A 151 -8.25 16.37 12.50
C LEU A 151 -7.06 16.63 13.42
N ARG A 152 -6.15 15.65 13.50
CA ARG A 152 -4.94 15.69 14.33
C ARG A 152 -3.85 14.85 13.69
N ARG A 153 -2.60 15.07 14.13
CA ARG A 153 -1.44 14.25 13.76
C ARG A 153 -1.73 12.77 14.02
N ILE A 154 -1.20 11.92 13.15
CA ILE A 154 -1.46 10.48 13.12
C ILE A 154 -0.18 9.65 13.03
N LEU A 155 0.86 10.16 12.35
CA LEU A 155 2.15 9.49 12.22
C LEU A 155 3.22 10.15 13.09
N LEU A 156 3.16 11.48 13.24
CA LEU A 156 4.15 12.23 14.00
C LEU A 156 3.69 12.50 15.43
N PRO A 157 4.63 12.62 16.39
CA PRO A 157 4.30 13.05 17.74
C PRO A 157 3.56 14.40 17.75
N THR A 158 2.70 14.61 18.75
CA THR A 158 1.87 15.83 18.88
C THR A 158 2.70 17.10 18.98
N TYR A 159 3.89 17.03 19.59
CA TYR A 159 4.84 18.13 19.72
C TYR A 159 5.75 18.32 18.50
N TRP A 160 5.55 17.55 17.41
CA TRP A 160 6.37 17.69 16.21
C TRP A 160 6.13 19.05 15.55
N GLU A 161 7.21 19.72 15.15
CA GLU A 161 7.16 21.02 14.46
C GLU A 161 7.33 20.84 12.96
N GLY A 162 6.42 21.42 12.18
CA GLY A 162 6.41 21.40 10.73
C GLY A 162 5.76 20.16 10.10
N HIS A 163 5.99 20.01 8.79
CA HIS A 163 5.30 19.08 7.89
C HIS A 163 6.32 18.41 6.94
N PRO A 164 6.73 17.16 7.19
CA PRO A 164 7.89 16.55 6.54
C PRO A 164 7.83 16.41 5.02
N LEU A 165 6.64 16.33 4.43
CA LEU A 165 6.47 16.15 2.98
C LEU A 165 6.36 17.48 2.21
N ARG A 166 6.43 18.62 2.90
CA ARG A 166 6.63 19.91 2.23
C ARG A 166 8.05 20.05 1.67
N LYS A 167 8.23 20.85 0.63
CA LYS A 167 9.51 20.97 -0.09
C LYS A 167 10.58 21.72 0.68
N GLU A 168 10.20 22.67 1.53
CA GLU A 168 11.07 23.40 2.44
C GLU A 168 11.55 22.56 3.63
N TYR A 169 10.89 21.44 3.94
CA TYR A 169 11.28 20.60 5.05
C TYR A 169 12.55 19.80 4.70
N SER A 170 13.57 19.93 5.55
CA SER A 170 14.86 19.29 5.31
C SER A 170 14.77 17.76 5.36
N ALA A 171 15.44 17.13 4.39
CA ALA A 171 15.58 15.67 4.31
C ALA A 171 16.98 15.18 4.75
N ARG A 172 17.82 16.05 5.33
CA ARG A 172 19.21 15.71 5.69
C ARG A 172 19.45 15.88 7.18
N ALA A 173 19.89 14.80 7.82
CA ALA A 173 20.31 14.84 9.22
C ALA A 173 21.42 15.88 9.51
N THR A 174 22.25 16.23 8.52
CA THR A 174 23.31 17.25 8.65
C THR A 174 22.78 18.68 8.79
N GLU A 175 21.51 18.91 8.46
CA GLU A 175 20.87 20.23 8.56
C GLU A 175 20.20 20.43 9.93
N TYR A 176 20.17 19.39 10.76
CA TYR A 176 19.64 19.43 12.12
C TYR A 176 20.76 19.33 13.15
N THR A 177 20.49 19.87 14.34
CA THR A 177 21.31 19.65 15.52
C THR A 177 21.37 18.15 15.82
N PRO A 178 22.55 17.58 16.15
CA PRO A 178 22.64 16.16 16.50
C PRO A 178 21.62 15.77 17.55
N TYR A 179 20.90 14.66 17.32
CA TYR A 179 19.91 14.18 18.25
C TYR A 179 20.58 13.82 19.59
N MET A 180 20.12 14.45 20.67
CA MET A 180 20.51 14.13 22.04
C MET A 180 19.25 13.86 22.87
N GLN A 181 19.22 12.71 23.53
CA GLN A 181 18.16 12.32 24.45
C GLN A 181 18.63 12.58 25.89
N ASN A 182 18.44 13.81 26.35
CA ASN A 182 18.69 14.15 27.76
C ASN A 182 17.46 13.85 28.62
N LYS A 183 17.63 13.85 29.95
CA LYS A 183 16.54 13.53 30.88
C LYS A 183 15.33 14.45 30.73
N ALA A 184 15.56 15.76 30.56
CA ALA A 184 14.47 16.72 30.39
C ALA A 184 13.64 16.46 29.13
N LYS A 185 14.29 16.13 28.00
CA LYS A 185 13.64 15.75 26.75
C LYS A 185 12.88 14.44 26.91
N GLN A 186 13.48 13.45 27.56
CA GLN A 186 12.81 12.18 27.85
C GLN A 186 11.55 12.39 28.71
N ASP A 187 11.64 13.18 29.79
CA ASP A 187 10.51 13.47 30.67
C ASP A 187 9.39 14.21 29.90
N PHE A 188 9.76 15.18 29.04
CA PHE A 188 8.84 15.88 28.15
C PHE A 188 8.13 14.92 27.18
N GLU A 189 8.89 14.07 26.47
CA GLU A 189 8.34 13.10 25.53
C GLU A 189 7.43 12.07 26.22
N GLN A 190 7.78 11.63 27.44
CA GLN A 190 6.97 10.71 28.23
C GLN A 190 5.64 11.32 28.67
N GLU A 191 5.62 12.58 29.10
CA GLU A 191 4.35 13.25 29.45
C GLU A 191 3.44 13.38 28.21
N HIS A 192 4.00 13.62 27.03
CA HIS A 192 3.22 13.69 25.78
C HIS A 192 2.70 12.33 25.30
N LEU A 193 3.26 11.21 25.79
CA LEU A 193 2.73 9.87 25.53
C LEU A 193 1.58 9.49 26.47
N ARG A 194 1.35 10.31 27.52
CA ARG A 194 0.27 10.09 28.47
C ARG A 194 -1.07 10.21 27.76
N PHE A 195 -1.87 9.16 27.92
CA PHE A 195 -3.18 9.10 27.29
C PHE A 195 -4.21 9.90 28.09
N VAL A 196 -4.90 10.80 27.39
CA VAL A 196 -6.01 11.60 27.89
C VAL A 196 -7.25 11.19 27.08
N PRO A 197 -8.22 10.46 27.66
CA PRO A 197 -9.41 9.98 26.94
C PRO A 197 -10.17 11.07 26.18
N GLU A 198 -10.28 12.25 26.79
CA GLU A 198 -11.04 13.38 26.26
C GLU A 198 -10.50 13.86 24.91
N ASP A 199 -9.18 13.84 24.73
CA ASP A 199 -8.50 14.24 23.49
C ASP A 199 -8.80 13.28 22.32
N TRP A 200 -9.35 12.12 22.63
CA TRP A 200 -9.76 11.11 21.66
C TRP A 200 -11.27 10.98 21.51
N GLY A 201 -12.04 11.87 22.15
CA GLY A 201 -13.51 11.80 22.14
C GLY A 201 -14.09 10.67 23.00
N LEU A 202 -13.24 10.01 23.80
CA LEU A 202 -13.63 8.90 24.67
C LEU A 202 -14.18 9.44 26.00
N LYS A 203 -15.22 8.77 26.52
CA LYS A 203 -15.88 9.15 27.77
C LYS A 203 -15.31 8.33 28.92
N ARG A 204 -15.15 8.94 30.10
CA ARG A 204 -14.66 8.23 31.29
C ARG A 204 -15.69 7.37 32.01
N GLY A 205 -16.96 7.61 31.77
CA GLY A 205 -18.07 6.89 32.38
C GLY A 205 -19.41 7.38 31.84
N ASN A 206 -20.47 6.76 32.31
CA ASN A 206 -21.85 7.24 32.14
C ASN A 206 -22.44 7.61 33.52
N ALA A 207 -23.76 7.71 33.64
CA ALA A 207 -24.39 8.07 34.93
C ALA A 207 -24.27 6.97 36.00
N ASP A 208 -24.04 5.72 35.58
CA ASP A 208 -24.15 4.54 36.42
C ASP A 208 -22.77 3.89 36.67
N GLU A 209 -21.81 4.01 35.75
CA GLU A 209 -20.55 3.26 35.74
C GLU A 209 -19.35 4.06 35.16
N ASP A 210 -18.16 3.82 35.71
CA ASP A 210 -16.88 4.31 35.19
C ASP A 210 -16.26 3.28 34.23
N PHE A 211 -15.78 3.74 33.08
CA PHE A 211 -15.10 2.89 32.10
C PHE A 211 -13.63 2.68 32.45
N MET A 212 -13.13 1.48 32.16
CA MET A 212 -11.72 1.16 32.29
C MET A 212 -10.99 1.43 30.97
N PHE A 213 -9.84 2.10 31.05
CA PHE A 213 -8.96 2.29 29.89
C PHE A 213 -7.79 1.33 29.94
N LEU A 214 -7.68 0.47 28.93
CA LEU A 214 -6.57 -0.46 28.78
C LEU A 214 -5.69 -0.04 27.61
N ASN A 215 -4.39 0.03 27.85
CA ASN A 215 -3.40 0.30 26.83
C ASN A 215 -2.78 -1.00 26.33
N LEU A 216 -3.18 -1.46 25.14
CA LEU A 216 -2.61 -2.65 24.50
C LEU A 216 -1.47 -2.22 23.58
N GLY A 217 -0.23 -2.37 24.05
CA GLY A 217 0.98 -1.94 23.33
C GLY A 217 1.62 -0.65 23.90
N PRO A 218 2.66 -0.10 23.25
CA PRO A 218 3.24 -0.48 21.96
C PRO A 218 4.10 -1.75 22.01
N ASN A 219 4.41 -2.26 23.21
CA ASN A 219 5.14 -3.51 23.40
C ASN A 219 4.18 -4.60 23.93
N HIS A 220 3.60 -5.36 23.01
CA HIS A 220 2.74 -6.51 23.33
C HIS A 220 2.91 -7.60 22.25
N PRO A 221 2.99 -8.89 22.61
CA PRO A 221 3.22 -9.97 21.63
C PRO A 221 2.22 -9.97 20.46
N SER A 222 0.93 -9.78 20.75
CA SER A 222 -0.14 -9.77 19.74
C SER A 222 -0.25 -8.48 18.93
N ALA A 223 0.58 -7.47 19.21
CA ALA A 223 0.63 -6.25 18.41
C ALA A 223 1.51 -6.40 17.15
N HIS A 224 2.29 -7.50 17.05
CA HIS A 224 3.17 -7.82 15.91
C HIS A 224 4.04 -6.66 15.43
N GLY A 225 4.58 -5.88 16.37
CA GLY A 225 5.37 -4.69 16.09
C GLY A 225 5.18 -3.62 17.15
N ALA A 226 5.59 -2.40 16.83
CA ALA A 226 5.33 -1.22 17.66
C ALA A 226 3.96 -0.64 17.28
N PHE A 227 2.92 -1.12 17.94
CA PHE A 227 1.54 -0.69 17.69
C PHE A 227 0.76 -0.62 18.98
N ARG A 228 -0.01 0.45 19.14
CA ARG A 228 -0.76 0.75 20.34
C ARG A 228 -2.25 0.80 20.01
N VAL A 229 -3.06 0.02 20.73
CA VAL A 229 -4.52 0.16 20.71
C VAL A 229 -4.98 0.54 22.10
N ILE A 230 -5.67 1.67 22.20
CA ILE A 230 -6.27 2.11 23.44
C ILE A 230 -7.72 1.63 23.46
N LEU A 231 -8.09 0.89 24.50
CA LEU A 231 -9.41 0.28 24.65
C LEU A 231 -10.18 0.98 25.76
N GLN A 232 -11.42 1.37 25.46
CA GLN A 232 -12.41 1.75 26.45
C GLN A 232 -13.28 0.53 26.74
N LEU A 233 -13.23 0.05 27.97
CA LEU A 233 -13.84 -1.20 28.39
C LEU A 233 -14.98 -0.98 29.40
N ASP A 234 -16.02 -1.78 29.24
CA ASP A 234 -17.10 -1.98 30.20
C ASP A 234 -17.07 -3.45 30.62
N GLY A 235 -16.45 -3.70 31.79
CA GLY A 235 -16.05 -5.05 32.17
C GLY A 235 -15.04 -5.66 31.17
N GLU A 236 -15.47 -6.69 30.43
CA GLU A 236 -14.68 -7.35 29.38
C GLU A 236 -15.06 -6.92 27.95
N GLU A 237 -16.16 -6.17 27.79
CA GLU A 237 -16.66 -5.71 26.50
C GLU A 237 -15.93 -4.44 26.05
N VAL A 238 -15.48 -4.41 24.80
CA VAL A 238 -14.88 -3.23 24.17
C VAL A 238 -15.99 -2.28 23.74
N LYS A 239 -16.17 -1.16 24.45
CA LYS A 239 -17.14 -0.12 24.05
C LYS A 239 -16.62 0.71 22.89
N ASP A 240 -15.34 1.07 22.95
CA ASP A 240 -14.67 1.79 21.88
C ASP A 240 -13.17 1.49 21.87
N CYS A 241 -12.51 1.72 20.74
CA CYS A 241 -11.08 1.57 20.64
C CYS A 241 -10.43 2.55 19.66
N VAL A 242 -9.17 2.86 19.95
CA VAL A 242 -8.38 3.82 19.20
C VAL A 242 -7.05 3.18 18.80
N PRO A 243 -6.88 2.83 17.52
CA PRO A 243 -5.58 2.47 16.97
C PRO A 243 -4.68 3.71 16.85
N ASP A 244 -3.53 3.70 17.53
CA ASP A 244 -2.50 4.74 17.55
C ASP A 244 -1.23 4.21 16.86
N ILE A 245 -0.83 4.88 15.78
CA ILE A 245 0.21 4.44 14.84
C ILE A 245 1.35 5.48 14.73
N GLY A 246 2.32 5.26 13.84
CA GLY A 246 3.43 6.19 13.61
C GLY A 246 4.72 5.87 14.37
N TYR A 247 4.71 4.87 15.26
CA TYR A 247 5.90 4.46 16.03
C TYR A 247 7.04 3.92 15.15
N HIS A 248 6.72 3.44 13.94
CA HIS A 248 7.67 2.94 12.95
C HIS A 248 7.71 3.83 11.70
N HIS A 249 7.23 5.08 11.76
CA HIS A 249 7.29 6.00 10.63
C HIS A 249 8.74 6.42 10.35
N ARG A 250 9.23 6.14 9.15
CA ARG A 250 10.63 6.42 8.76
C ARG A 250 10.76 7.50 7.70
N GLY A 251 9.65 8.10 7.28
CA GLY A 251 9.63 9.12 6.23
C GLY A 251 10.10 8.58 4.88
N VAL A 252 9.74 7.33 4.54
CA VAL A 252 10.21 6.66 3.32
C VAL A 252 9.82 7.45 2.06
N GLU A 253 8.64 8.05 2.05
CA GLU A 253 8.17 8.90 0.95
C GLU A 253 9.04 10.16 0.76
N LYS A 254 9.54 10.76 1.85
CA LYS A 254 10.48 11.89 1.77
C LYS A 254 11.85 11.45 1.25
N MET A 255 12.28 10.23 1.62
CA MET A 255 13.51 9.65 1.09
C MET A 255 13.44 9.40 -0.41
N ALA A 256 12.26 9.09 -0.95
CA ALA A 256 12.06 8.92 -2.39
C ALA A 256 12.39 10.20 -3.19
N GLU A 257 12.06 11.37 -2.64
CA GLU A 257 12.36 12.67 -3.27
C GLU A 257 13.86 12.99 -3.33
N ARG A 258 14.68 12.25 -2.57
CA ARG A 258 16.13 12.44 -2.46
C ARG A 258 16.94 11.35 -3.15
N GLN A 259 16.42 10.13 -3.19
CA GLN A 259 17.12 9.00 -3.79
C GLN A 259 16.86 8.98 -5.30
N THR A 260 17.86 8.55 -6.07
CA THR A 260 17.63 8.29 -7.49
C THR A 260 16.59 7.19 -7.67
N TRP A 261 15.93 7.14 -8.83
CA TRP A 261 14.94 6.10 -9.14
C TRP A 261 15.44 4.66 -8.86
N HIS A 262 16.72 4.38 -9.14
CA HIS A 262 17.30 3.06 -8.87
C HIS A 262 17.72 2.86 -7.40
N SER A 263 18.22 3.92 -6.75
CA SER A 263 18.66 3.88 -5.36
C SER A 263 17.48 3.77 -4.38
N PHE A 264 16.27 4.14 -4.81
CA PHE A 264 15.06 4.02 -3.99
C PHE A 264 14.49 2.60 -3.94
N ILE A 265 14.74 1.74 -4.93
CA ILE A 265 14.18 0.37 -5.00
C ILE A 265 14.37 -0.45 -3.69
N PRO A 266 15.52 -0.43 -2.99
CA PRO A 266 15.64 -1.18 -1.74
C PRO A 266 14.74 -0.68 -0.59
N TYR A 267 14.19 0.54 -0.68
CA TYR A 267 13.20 1.01 0.28
C TYR A 267 11.84 0.33 0.04
N THR A 268 11.47 0.06 -1.21
CA THR A 268 10.18 -0.57 -1.51
C THR A 268 10.10 -1.99 -0.95
N ASP A 269 11.19 -2.76 -0.98
CA ASP A 269 11.34 -4.06 -0.28
C ASP A 269 11.17 -3.99 1.26
N ARG A 270 11.30 -2.80 1.85
CA ARG A 270 11.32 -2.57 3.32
C ARG A 270 10.08 -1.85 3.84
N VAL A 271 9.20 -1.42 2.93
CA VAL A 271 7.86 -0.93 3.30
C VAL A 271 7.09 -2.11 3.89
N ASP A 272 6.87 -3.16 3.10
CA ASP A 272 6.48 -4.48 3.63
C ASP A 272 7.70 -5.41 3.60
N TYR A 273 8.31 -5.61 4.78
CA TYR A 273 9.50 -6.44 4.89
C TYR A 273 9.24 -7.94 4.70
N LEU A 274 7.99 -8.37 4.59
CA LEU A 274 7.60 -9.75 4.28
C LEU A 274 7.31 -9.96 2.79
N GLY A 275 6.84 -8.91 2.11
CA GLY A 275 6.49 -8.93 0.68
C GLY A 275 7.70 -9.02 -0.25
N GLY A 276 8.90 -8.66 0.22
CA GLY A 276 10.16 -8.75 -0.53
C GLY A 276 10.03 -8.20 -1.95
N CYS A 277 10.45 -8.97 -2.96
CA CYS A 277 10.41 -8.54 -4.36
C CYS A 277 9.02 -8.11 -4.84
N ALA A 278 7.94 -8.73 -4.34
CA ALA A 278 6.58 -8.42 -4.77
C ALA A 278 6.25 -6.95 -4.52
N GLN A 279 6.79 -6.36 -3.45
CA GLN A 279 6.55 -4.97 -3.10
C GLN A 279 7.25 -3.98 -4.04
N ASN A 280 8.27 -4.41 -4.78
CA ASN A 280 8.90 -3.59 -5.82
C ASN A 280 8.03 -3.45 -7.07
N MET A 281 7.13 -4.41 -7.33
CA MET A 281 6.36 -4.46 -8.58
C MET A 281 5.63 -3.16 -8.92
N PRO A 282 4.72 -2.64 -8.06
CA PRO A 282 3.98 -1.43 -8.40
C PRO A 282 4.90 -0.21 -8.61
N TYR A 283 6.03 -0.15 -7.90
CA TYR A 283 7.03 0.90 -8.10
C TYR A 283 7.74 0.79 -9.45
N VAL A 284 8.35 -0.36 -9.76
CA VAL A 284 9.11 -0.52 -11.01
C VAL A 284 8.21 -0.41 -12.23
N MET A 285 6.99 -0.94 -12.17
CA MET A 285 6.02 -0.84 -13.27
C MET A 285 5.56 0.60 -13.48
N GLY A 286 5.34 1.38 -12.41
CA GLY A 286 5.03 2.81 -12.52
C GLY A 286 6.15 3.61 -13.18
N VAL A 287 7.41 3.32 -12.83
CA VAL A 287 8.58 3.97 -13.49
C VAL A 287 8.73 3.52 -14.94
N GLU A 288 8.51 2.24 -15.23
CA GLU A 288 8.52 1.69 -16.59
C GLU A 288 7.45 2.34 -17.47
N GLN A 289 6.24 2.54 -16.93
CA GLN A 289 5.14 3.23 -17.61
C GLN A 289 5.46 4.70 -17.89
N LEU A 290 6.04 5.43 -16.92
CA LEU A 290 6.51 6.81 -17.13
C LEU A 290 7.51 6.90 -18.29
N ALA A 291 8.45 5.95 -18.36
CA ALA A 291 9.53 5.97 -19.34
C ALA A 291 9.18 5.26 -20.67
N GLY A 292 8.01 4.62 -20.79
CA GLY A 292 7.65 3.83 -21.97
C GLY A 292 8.50 2.56 -22.16
N ILE A 293 9.04 1.99 -21.08
CA ILE A 293 9.94 0.84 -21.13
C ILE A 293 9.13 -0.45 -21.28
N LYS A 294 9.44 -1.25 -22.32
CA LYS A 294 8.88 -2.59 -22.50
C LYS A 294 9.80 -3.64 -21.86
N VAL A 295 9.30 -4.32 -20.85
CA VAL A 295 10.04 -5.38 -20.14
C VAL A 295 9.99 -6.70 -20.93
N PRO A 296 11.11 -7.43 -21.10
CA PRO A 296 11.11 -8.72 -21.80
C PRO A 296 10.25 -9.79 -21.12
N GLU A 297 9.68 -10.70 -21.90
CA GLU A 297 8.81 -11.81 -21.41
C GLU A 297 9.50 -12.68 -20.34
N ARG A 298 10.79 -13.00 -20.53
CA ARG A 298 11.56 -13.77 -19.53
C ARG A 298 11.64 -13.04 -18.19
N ALA A 299 11.89 -11.73 -18.19
CA ALA A 299 11.95 -10.94 -16.97
C ALA A 299 10.58 -10.84 -16.30
N GLN A 300 9.50 -10.73 -17.09
CA GLN A 300 8.12 -10.76 -16.59
C GLN A 300 7.81 -12.10 -15.88
N CYS A 301 8.16 -13.23 -16.50
CA CYS A 301 7.96 -14.55 -15.89
C CYS A 301 8.78 -14.73 -14.60
N ILE A 302 10.03 -14.27 -14.57
CA ILE A 302 10.85 -14.27 -13.34
C ILE A 302 10.19 -13.42 -12.25
N ARG A 303 9.63 -12.26 -12.60
CA ARG A 303 8.92 -11.39 -11.65
C ARG A 303 7.71 -12.08 -11.04
N VAL A 304 6.89 -12.75 -11.85
CA VAL A 304 5.74 -13.52 -11.37
C VAL A 304 6.20 -14.64 -10.43
N MET A 305 7.15 -15.48 -10.86
CA MET A 305 7.65 -16.60 -10.05
C MET A 305 8.18 -16.13 -8.69
N MET A 306 9.00 -15.07 -8.67
CA MET A 306 9.54 -14.52 -7.42
C MET A 306 8.45 -13.90 -6.54
N SER A 307 7.46 -13.23 -7.13
CA SER A 307 6.34 -12.65 -6.38
C SER A 307 5.50 -13.73 -5.69
N GLU A 308 5.22 -14.84 -6.38
CA GLU A 308 4.49 -15.97 -5.79
C GLU A 308 5.30 -16.73 -4.73
N LEU A 309 6.64 -16.81 -4.84
CA LEU A 309 7.48 -17.35 -3.77
C LEU A 309 7.39 -16.48 -2.49
N PHE A 310 7.41 -15.16 -2.63
CA PHE A 310 7.21 -14.26 -1.49
C PHE A 310 5.77 -14.31 -0.95
N ARG A 311 4.76 -14.54 -1.81
CA ARG A 311 3.37 -14.77 -1.40
C ARG A 311 3.25 -15.98 -0.48
N ILE A 312 3.80 -17.13 -0.89
CA ILE A 312 3.84 -18.36 -0.07
C ILE A 312 4.55 -18.08 1.26
N ASN A 313 5.72 -17.44 1.22
CA ASN A 313 6.53 -17.19 2.41
C ASN A 313 5.83 -16.27 3.44
N ASN A 314 5.11 -15.25 2.99
CA ASN A 314 4.34 -14.38 3.87
C ASN A 314 3.13 -15.12 4.45
N HIS A 315 2.34 -15.80 3.61
CA HIS A 315 1.14 -16.51 4.06
C HIS A 315 1.46 -17.63 5.07
N LEU A 316 2.61 -18.32 4.94
CA LEU A 316 3.07 -19.27 5.96
C LEU A 316 3.34 -18.60 7.31
N LEU A 317 3.91 -17.39 7.33
CA LEU A 317 4.09 -16.64 8.58
C LEU A 317 2.73 -16.25 9.14
N TYR A 318 1.89 -15.63 8.31
CA TYR A 318 0.57 -15.15 8.69
C TYR A 318 -0.28 -16.26 9.31
N ILE A 319 -0.40 -17.42 8.66
CA ILE A 319 -1.18 -18.55 9.19
C ILE A 319 -0.57 -19.03 10.52
N GLY A 320 0.77 -19.10 10.58
CA GLY A 320 1.48 -19.51 11.79
C GLY A 320 1.21 -18.58 12.98
N THR A 321 1.28 -17.27 12.77
CA THR A 321 1.02 -16.26 13.80
C THR A 321 -0.45 -16.18 14.18
N ALA A 322 -1.37 -16.35 13.21
CA ALA A 322 -2.81 -16.42 13.48
C ALA A 322 -3.16 -17.60 14.41
N ILE A 323 -2.55 -18.77 14.18
CA ILE A 323 -2.71 -19.93 15.06
C ILE A 323 -2.04 -19.68 16.42
N GLN A 324 -0.87 -19.05 16.45
CA GLN A 324 -0.14 -18.73 17.68
C GLN A 324 -0.95 -17.81 18.60
N ASP A 325 -1.54 -16.75 18.05
CA ASP A 325 -2.36 -15.80 18.81
C ASP A 325 -3.69 -16.38 19.28
N ALA A 326 -4.21 -17.37 18.57
CA ALA A 326 -5.33 -18.19 19.05
C ALA A 326 -4.92 -19.17 20.18
N GLY A 327 -3.62 -19.32 20.47
CA GLY A 327 -3.04 -20.14 21.53
C GLY A 327 -2.25 -21.37 21.07
N GLY A 328 -2.21 -21.65 19.77
CA GLY A 328 -1.52 -22.80 19.19
C GLY A 328 -0.03 -22.54 18.95
N MET A 329 0.82 -22.85 19.92
CA MET A 329 2.26 -22.51 19.85
C MET A 329 3.09 -23.35 18.88
N THR A 330 2.75 -24.63 18.65
CA THR A 330 3.63 -25.54 17.88
C THR A 330 3.66 -25.27 16.37
N PRO A 331 2.51 -25.03 15.68
CA PRO A 331 2.47 -24.92 14.21
C PRO A 331 3.37 -23.82 13.64
N VAL A 332 3.52 -22.69 14.35
CA VAL A 332 4.34 -21.57 13.89
C VAL A 332 5.80 -21.98 13.64
N PHE A 333 6.39 -22.79 14.52
CA PHE A 333 7.78 -23.26 14.38
C PHE A 333 7.97 -24.14 13.15
N TYR A 334 6.99 -24.99 12.85
CA TYR A 334 7.01 -25.80 11.65
C TYR A 334 6.89 -24.93 10.39
N MET A 335 6.00 -23.93 10.40
CA MET A 335 5.85 -23.03 9.26
C MET A 335 7.11 -22.18 9.06
N PHE A 336 7.81 -21.77 10.12
CA PHE A 336 9.14 -21.14 10.01
C PHE A 336 10.18 -22.05 9.37
N ALA A 337 10.18 -23.35 9.68
CA ALA A 337 11.08 -24.31 9.04
C ALA A 337 10.78 -24.47 7.54
N ASP A 338 9.51 -24.47 7.16
CA ASP A 338 9.10 -24.54 5.75
C ASP A 338 9.37 -23.22 4.99
N ARG A 339 9.25 -22.07 5.66
CA ARG A 339 9.70 -20.77 5.14
C ARG A 339 11.20 -20.74 4.87
N GLN A 340 12.01 -21.36 5.71
CA GLN A 340 13.46 -21.46 5.48
C GLN A 340 13.77 -22.11 4.12
N LYS A 341 13.03 -23.16 3.73
CA LYS A 341 13.24 -23.83 2.42
C LYS A 341 12.93 -22.90 1.25
N VAL A 342 11.89 -22.07 1.38
CA VAL A 342 11.58 -21.05 0.38
C VAL A 342 12.68 -20.00 0.33
N TYR A 343 13.20 -19.56 1.49
CA TYR A 343 14.33 -18.65 1.56
C TYR A 343 15.62 -19.21 0.96
N ASP A 344 15.90 -20.51 1.12
CA ASP A 344 17.09 -21.13 0.53
C ASP A 344 17.07 -21.01 -1.01
N ALA A 345 15.89 -21.15 -1.64
CA ALA A 345 15.73 -20.93 -3.07
C ALA A 345 15.86 -19.45 -3.45
N ILE A 346 15.22 -18.54 -2.69
CA ILE A 346 15.32 -17.09 -2.92
C ILE A 346 16.77 -16.61 -2.79
N GLU A 347 17.50 -17.10 -1.80
CA GLU A 347 18.91 -16.77 -1.57
C GLU A 347 19.79 -17.31 -2.69
N ALA A 348 19.58 -18.54 -3.14
CA ALA A 348 20.32 -19.10 -4.26
C ALA A 348 20.09 -18.33 -5.57
N ILE A 349 18.88 -17.78 -5.77
CA ILE A 349 18.55 -16.98 -6.96
C ILE A 349 19.10 -15.55 -6.86
N THR A 350 18.93 -14.90 -5.71
CA THR A 350 19.11 -13.44 -5.57
C THR A 350 20.34 -13.02 -4.78
N GLY A 351 20.95 -13.94 -4.02
CA GLY A 351 22.02 -13.68 -3.06
C GLY A 351 21.57 -13.13 -1.72
N PHE A 352 20.27 -12.87 -1.52
CA PHE A 352 19.71 -12.36 -0.28
C PHE A 352 18.44 -13.12 0.10
N ARG A 353 18.12 -13.12 1.39
CA ARG A 353 16.94 -13.84 1.91
C ARG A 353 15.67 -13.00 1.92
N MET A 354 15.71 -11.80 2.50
CA MET A 354 14.51 -10.97 2.75
C MET A 354 14.39 -9.77 1.82
N HIS A 355 15.47 -9.01 1.61
CA HIS A 355 15.46 -7.74 0.85
C HIS A 355 16.47 -7.79 -0.31
N PRO A 356 16.14 -8.50 -1.40
CA PRO A 356 17.09 -8.72 -2.49
C PRO A 356 17.22 -7.57 -3.48
N ALA A 357 16.27 -6.62 -3.53
CA ALA A 357 16.18 -5.58 -4.56
C ALA A 357 16.40 -6.16 -5.98
N TRP A 358 15.75 -7.30 -6.25
CA TRP A 358 15.98 -8.09 -7.46
C TRP A 358 15.30 -7.50 -8.69
N PHE A 359 14.09 -6.97 -8.51
CA PHE A 359 13.38 -6.27 -9.59
C PHE A 359 14.02 -4.91 -9.79
N ARG A 360 14.28 -4.57 -11.06
CA ARG A 360 14.92 -3.34 -11.46
C ARG A 360 14.15 -2.71 -12.60
N ILE A 361 14.30 -1.40 -12.80
CA ILE A 361 13.58 -0.67 -13.85
C ILE A 361 13.97 -1.24 -15.23
N GLY A 362 13.04 -1.89 -15.91
CA GLY A 362 13.25 -2.57 -17.18
C GLY A 362 13.60 -4.06 -17.09
N GLY A 363 13.54 -4.70 -15.91
CA GLY A 363 13.72 -6.16 -15.81
C GLY A 363 14.16 -6.65 -14.43
N THR A 364 15.18 -7.49 -14.39
CA THR A 364 15.79 -8.03 -13.14
C THR A 364 17.27 -7.67 -13.03
N ALA A 365 17.83 -7.76 -11.83
CA ALA A 365 19.24 -7.47 -11.57
C ALA A 365 20.17 -8.43 -12.33
N HIS A 366 19.91 -9.74 -12.24
CA HIS A 366 20.58 -10.81 -12.98
C HIS A 366 19.54 -11.81 -13.51
N ASP A 367 20.01 -12.76 -14.34
CA ASP A 367 19.20 -13.92 -14.73
C ASP A 367 19.18 -14.97 -13.60
N LEU A 368 18.29 -15.96 -13.74
CA LEU A 368 18.23 -17.13 -12.86
C LEU A 368 19.55 -17.92 -12.93
N PRO A 369 20.03 -18.46 -11.79
CA PRO A 369 21.26 -19.25 -11.75
C PRO A 369 21.11 -20.59 -12.48
N ASN A 370 22.23 -21.21 -12.83
CA ASN A 370 22.23 -22.56 -13.38
C ASN A 370 21.54 -23.54 -12.41
N ASN A 371 20.71 -24.44 -12.94
CA ASN A 371 19.93 -25.42 -12.17
C ASN A 371 18.85 -24.84 -11.23
N TRP A 372 18.41 -23.60 -11.43
CA TRP A 372 17.29 -23.00 -10.67
C TRP A 372 16.03 -23.89 -10.68
N GLN A 373 15.81 -24.67 -11.74
CA GLN A 373 14.66 -25.57 -11.90
C GLN A 373 14.58 -26.59 -10.77
N LYS A 374 15.73 -27.09 -10.29
CA LYS A 374 15.76 -28.07 -9.18
C LYS A 374 15.23 -27.44 -7.90
N LEU A 375 15.68 -26.22 -7.57
CA LEU A 375 15.25 -25.50 -6.38
C LEU A 375 13.72 -25.34 -6.34
N ILE A 376 13.14 -25.00 -7.49
CA ILE A 376 11.69 -24.83 -7.62
C ILE A 376 10.94 -26.18 -7.55
N ARG A 377 11.45 -27.24 -8.20
CA ARG A 377 10.86 -28.58 -8.11
C ARG A 377 10.83 -29.10 -6.68
N ASP A 378 11.92 -28.91 -5.93
CA ASP A 378 12.01 -29.34 -4.53
C ASP A 378 10.91 -28.67 -3.67
N ILE A 379 10.62 -27.38 -3.89
CA ILE A 379 9.52 -26.66 -3.22
C ILE A 379 8.15 -27.21 -3.64
N LEU A 380 7.93 -27.40 -4.94
CA LEU A 380 6.66 -27.91 -5.49
C LEU A 380 6.32 -29.33 -5.00
N GLU A 381 7.32 -30.16 -4.72
CA GLU A 381 7.13 -31.51 -4.17
C GLU A 381 6.95 -31.52 -2.65
N TRP A 382 7.58 -30.59 -1.94
CA TRP A 382 7.57 -30.50 -0.48
C TRP A 382 6.30 -29.84 0.07
N MET A 383 5.95 -28.66 -0.46
CA MET A 383 4.96 -27.77 0.14
C MET A 383 3.54 -28.36 0.22
N PRO A 384 2.99 -29.03 -0.82
CA PRO A 384 1.62 -29.55 -0.76
C PRO A 384 1.37 -30.56 0.38
N LYS A 385 2.36 -31.40 0.68
CA LYS A 385 2.27 -32.39 1.78
C LYS A 385 2.18 -31.69 3.13
N ARG A 386 3.00 -30.66 3.33
CA ARG A 386 3.04 -29.84 4.55
C ARG A 386 1.76 -29.03 4.76
N LEU A 387 1.23 -28.42 3.70
CA LEU A 387 -0.05 -27.71 3.76
C LEU A 387 -1.20 -28.62 4.19
N LYS A 388 -1.24 -29.86 3.70
CA LYS A 388 -2.25 -30.83 4.12
C LYS A 388 -2.13 -31.16 5.60
N GLU A 389 -0.91 -31.33 6.11
CA GLU A 389 -0.67 -31.55 7.54
C GLU A 389 -1.12 -30.35 8.39
N TYR A 390 -0.80 -29.11 7.99
CA TYR A 390 -1.24 -27.91 8.69
C TYR A 390 -2.75 -27.75 8.73
N HIS A 391 -3.42 -28.04 7.62
CA HIS A 391 -4.86 -27.97 7.56
C HIS A 391 -5.52 -29.00 8.48
N THR A 392 -5.04 -30.26 8.46
CA THR A 392 -5.60 -31.31 9.32
C THR A 392 -5.26 -31.11 10.81
N ALA A 393 -4.04 -30.71 11.15
CA ALA A 393 -3.58 -30.64 12.53
C ALA A 393 -3.95 -29.33 13.24
N ALA A 394 -4.02 -28.20 12.51
CA ALA A 394 -4.23 -26.88 13.11
C ALA A 394 -5.53 -26.21 12.62
N LEU A 395 -5.74 -26.06 11.31
CA LEU A 395 -6.88 -25.27 10.80
C LEU A 395 -8.24 -25.96 10.98
N LYS A 396 -8.28 -27.30 11.06
CA LYS A 396 -9.47 -28.09 11.40
C LYS A 396 -9.62 -28.35 12.90
N ASN A 397 -8.77 -27.76 13.74
CA ASN A 397 -8.87 -27.94 15.17
C ASN A 397 -10.12 -27.21 15.71
N SER A 398 -10.93 -27.89 16.51
CA SER A 398 -12.18 -27.34 17.04
C SER A 398 -11.99 -26.09 17.92
N VAL A 399 -10.85 -25.97 18.61
CA VAL A 399 -10.52 -24.78 19.40
C VAL A 399 -10.22 -23.61 18.48
N PHE A 400 -9.44 -23.83 17.42
CA PHE A 400 -9.11 -22.79 16.46
C PHE A 400 -10.38 -22.31 15.74
N GLU A 401 -11.20 -23.23 15.25
CA GLU A 401 -12.49 -22.89 14.63
C GLU A 401 -13.40 -22.13 15.62
N GLY A 402 -13.51 -22.60 16.87
CA GLY A 402 -14.32 -21.95 17.90
C GLY A 402 -13.85 -20.54 18.29
N ARG A 403 -12.57 -20.20 18.05
CA ARG A 403 -11.99 -18.88 18.32
C ARG A 403 -11.99 -17.93 17.12
N THR A 404 -12.32 -18.42 15.92
CA THR A 404 -12.17 -17.65 14.68
C THR A 404 -13.44 -17.59 13.83
N ARG A 405 -14.32 -18.60 13.92
CA ARG A 405 -15.61 -18.58 13.22
C ARG A 405 -16.57 -17.62 13.89
N ASN A 406 -17.25 -16.79 13.10
CA ASN A 406 -18.14 -15.71 13.57
C ASN A 406 -17.45 -14.69 14.50
N VAL A 407 -16.12 -14.59 14.45
CA VAL A 407 -15.33 -13.63 15.23
C VAL A 407 -14.76 -12.57 14.30
N ALA A 408 -14.89 -11.31 14.73
CA ALA A 408 -14.43 -10.13 13.99
C ALA A 408 -14.88 -10.13 12.52
N GLN A 409 -16.19 -10.30 12.36
CA GLN A 409 -16.89 -10.42 11.10
C GLN A 409 -17.23 -9.03 10.54
N TYR A 410 -17.11 -8.86 9.23
CA TYR A 410 -17.61 -7.68 8.52
C TYR A 410 -18.15 -8.06 7.14
N ASP A 411 -19.09 -7.28 6.63
CA ASP A 411 -19.72 -7.52 5.33
C ASP A 411 -18.96 -6.85 4.16
N ALA A 412 -19.31 -7.27 2.94
CA ALA A 412 -18.71 -6.73 1.71
C ALA A 412 -18.89 -5.21 1.58
N LYS A 413 -20.05 -4.69 1.98
CA LYS A 413 -20.34 -3.25 1.90
C LYS A 413 -19.42 -2.44 2.80
N SER A 414 -19.21 -2.90 4.03
CA SER A 414 -18.29 -2.28 4.98
C SER A 414 -16.85 -2.40 4.50
N ALA A 415 -16.43 -3.58 4.01
CA ALA A 415 -15.10 -3.78 3.45
C ALA A 415 -14.79 -2.77 2.33
N LEU A 416 -15.72 -2.59 1.38
CA LEU A 416 -15.58 -1.62 0.29
C LEU A 416 -15.56 -0.17 0.78
N ALA A 417 -16.42 0.18 1.74
CA ALA A 417 -16.49 1.54 2.30
C ALA A 417 -15.22 1.91 3.08
N TRP A 418 -14.59 0.94 3.76
CA TRP A 418 -13.35 1.14 4.50
C TRP A 418 -12.08 1.00 3.64
N GLY A 419 -12.19 0.69 2.35
CA GLY A 419 -11.04 0.56 1.46
C GLY A 419 -10.25 -0.74 1.61
N ILE A 420 -10.87 -1.77 2.16
CA ILE A 420 -10.27 -3.09 2.33
C ILE A 420 -10.06 -3.72 0.95
N THR A 421 -8.82 -4.14 0.69
CA THR A 421 -8.41 -4.85 -0.53
C THR A 421 -7.74 -6.17 -0.17
N GLY A 422 -7.60 -7.08 -1.14
CA GLY A 422 -6.88 -8.34 -0.95
C GLY A 422 -7.71 -9.42 -0.26
N THR A 423 -7.04 -10.23 0.55
CA THR A 423 -7.61 -11.39 1.24
C THR A 423 -8.79 -11.01 2.15
N GLY A 424 -8.72 -9.86 2.82
CA GLY A 424 -9.83 -9.34 3.63
C GLY A 424 -11.10 -9.07 2.82
N LEU A 425 -10.97 -8.54 1.60
CA LEU A 425 -12.10 -8.31 0.71
C LEU A 425 -12.66 -9.63 0.15
N ARG A 426 -11.76 -10.52 -0.30
CA ARG A 426 -12.11 -11.85 -0.82
C ARG A 426 -12.77 -12.76 0.22
N ALA A 427 -12.53 -12.52 1.51
CA ALA A 427 -13.20 -13.23 2.60
C ALA A 427 -14.69 -12.89 2.75
N THR A 428 -15.17 -11.81 2.12
CA THR A 428 -16.56 -11.34 2.15
C THR A 428 -17.37 -11.72 0.90
N GLY A 429 -16.79 -12.54 0.02
CA GLY A 429 -17.42 -13.03 -1.21
C GLY A 429 -17.23 -12.12 -2.43
N ILE A 430 -16.49 -11.01 -2.29
CA ILE A 430 -16.18 -10.12 -3.41
C ILE A 430 -15.04 -10.72 -4.25
N ASP A 431 -15.37 -11.10 -5.47
CA ASP A 431 -14.42 -11.58 -6.46
C ASP A 431 -13.65 -10.43 -7.10
N PHE A 432 -12.60 -9.96 -6.42
CA PHE A 432 -11.71 -8.93 -6.93
C PHE A 432 -10.25 -9.26 -6.58
N ASP A 433 -9.46 -9.48 -7.63
CA ASP A 433 -8.01 -9.66 -7.58
C ASP A 433 -7.39 -8.96 -8.78
N VAL A 434 -6.43 -8.06 -8.52
CA VAL A 434 -5.82 -7.24 -9.58
C VAL A 434 -5.13 -8.13 -10.63
N ARG A 435 -4.58 -9.29 -10.24
CA ARG A 435 -3.88 -10.21 -11.18
C ARG A 435 -4.79 -10.79 -12.26
N LYS A 436 -6.11 -10.89 -12.00
CA LYS A 436 -7.10 -11.37 -12.97
C LYS A 436 -7.85 -10.23 -13.65
N TYR A 437 -8.31 -9.25 -12.88
CA TYR A 437 -9.14 -8.15 -13.41
C TYR A 437 -8.31 -7.11 -14.18
N ARG A 438 -7.05 -6.93 -13.80
CA ARG A 438 -6.12 -5.94 -14.38
C ARG A 438 -4.72 -6.55 -14.46
N PRO A 439 -4.55 -7.60 -15.27
CA PRO A 439 -3.33 -8.39 -15.29
C PRO A 439 -2.12 -7.53 -15.68
N TYR A 440 -0.98 -7.83 -15.06
CA TYR A 440 0.28 -7.13 -15.27
C TYR A 440 1.42 -8.15 -15.34
N SER A 441 2.54 -7.78 -15.97
CA SER A 441 3.75 -8.63 -16.02
C SER A 441 3.48 -10.08 -16.45
N GLY A 442 2.50 -10.30 -17.33
CA GLY A 442 2.16 -11.61 -17.89
C GLY A 442 1.24 -12.49 -17.04
N TYR A 443 0.66 -11.99 -15.93
CA TYR A 443 -0.28 -12.75 -15.09
C TYR A 443 -1.46 -13.36 -15.87
N GLU A 444 -1.88 -12.74 -16.97
CA GLU A 444 -2.92 -13.21 -17.89
C GLU A 444 -2.60 -14.56 -18.56
N ASN A 445 -1.33 -14.97 -18.59
CA ASN A 445 -0.90 -16.22 -19.23
C ASN A 445 -0.92 -17.42 -18.28
N TYR A 446 -1.34 -17.24 -17.02
CA TYR A 446 -1.34 -18.29 -16.00
C TYR A 446 -2.76 -18.71 -15.62
N ASP A 447 -2.96 -20.02 -15.53
CA ASP A 447 -4.21 -20.62 -15.08
C ASP A 447 -4.21 -20.80 -13.55
N PHE A 448 -5.09 -20.09 -12.88
CA PHE A 448 -5.25 -20.12 -11.42
C PHE A 448 -6.62 -19.56 -11.05
N GLU A 449 -7.11 -19.96 -9.89
CA GLU A 449 -8.39 -19.49 -9.36
C GLU A 449 -8.16 -18.43 -8.27
N VAL A 450 -9.12 -17.51 -8.12
CA VAL A 450 -9.11 -16.54 -7.02
C VAL A 450 -9.90 -17.14 -5.86
N PRO A 451 -9.27 -17.46 -4.71
CA PRO A 451 -9.97 -18.08 -3.60
C PRO A 451 -10.91 -17.08 -2.92
N LEU A 452 -12.16 -17.51 -2.75
CA LEU A 452 -13.21 -16.74 -2.07
C LEU A 452 -13.73 -17.49 -0.86
N GLU A 453 -14.14 -16.72 0.12
CA GLU A 453 -14.97 -17.14 1.25
C GLU A 453 -16.11 -16.12 1.40
N TYR A 454 -17.17 -16.45 2.14
CA TYR A 454 -18.39 -15.63 2.17
C TYR A 454 -18.74 -15.09 3.54
N GLU A 455 -18.16 -15.66 4.60
CA GLU A 455 -18.55 -15.34 5.98
C GLU A 455 -17.97 -14.01 6.44
N GLY A 456 -16.85 -13.53 5.90
CA GLY A 456 -16.21 -12.28 6.33
C GLY A 456 -15.59 -12.32 7.73
N ASP A 457 -15.52 -13.51 8.36
CA ASP A 457 -14.95 -13.72 9.69
C ASP A 457 -13.43 -14.00 9.66
N ALA A 458 -12.83 -14.12 10.85
CA ALA A 458 -11.42 -14.40 10.99
C ALA A 458 -11.02 -15.75 10.36
N TYR A 459 -11.86 -16.77 10.45
CA TYR A 459 -11.59 -18.09 9.86
C TYR A 459 -11.55 -18.04 8.33
N ALA A 460 -12.53 -17.36 7.70
CA ALA A 460 -12.60 -17.13 6.27
C ALA A 460 -11.31 -16.46 5.76
N ARG A 461 -10.84 -15.40 6.45
CA ARG A 461 -9.57 -14.74 6.10
C ARG A 461 -8.38 -15.71 6.12
N VAL A 462 -8.27 -16.57 7.14
CA VAL A 462 -7.20 -17.58 7.19
C VAL A 462 -7.30 -18.60 6.05
N MET A 463 -8.52 -19.04 5.71
CA MET A 463 -8.73 -20.01 4.63
C MET A 463 -8.44 -19.45 3.24
N VAL A 464 -8.73 -18.16 2.99
CA VAL A 464 -8.32 -17.49 1.74
C VAL A 464 -6.79 -17.54 1.60
N HIS A 465 -6.03 -17.17 2.64
CA HIS A 465 -4.56 -17.23 2.59
C HIS A 465 -4.04 -18.65 2.36
N TYR A 466 -4.65 -19.66 3.01
CA TYR A 466 -4.30 -21.06 2.80
C TYR A 466 -4.45 -21.47 1.34
N ARG A 467 -5.59 -21.15 0.72
CA ARG A 467 -5.86 -21.47 -0.68
C ARG A 467 -5.00 -20.66 -1.64
N GLU A 468 -4.66 -19.41 -1.31
CA GLU A 468 -3.73 -18.62 -2.11
C GLU A 468 -2.35 -19.27 -2.20
N ILE A 469 -1.88 -19.98 -1.17
CA ILE A 469 -0.65 -20.77 -1.25
C ILE A 469 -0.79 -21.89 -2.31
N GLU A 470 -1.93 -22.58 -2.33
CA GLU A 470 -2.19 -23.64 -3.32
C GLU A 470 -2.17 -23.10 -4.75
N GLU A 471 -2.82 -21.95 -4.99
CA GLU A 471 -2.83 -21.29 -6.29
C GLU A 471 -1.45 -20.73 -6.68
N SER A 472 -0.70 -20.18 -5.71
CA SER A 472 0.69 -19.73 -5.91
C SER A 472 1.58 -20.88 -6.40
N LEU A 473 1.43 -22.09 -5.82
CA LEU A 473 2.16 -23.28 -6.26
C LEU A 473 1.80 -23.69 -7.70
N LYS A 474 0.54 -23.53 -8.12
CA LYS A 474 0.13 -23.78 -9.52
C LYS A 474 0.78 -22.78 -10.48
N ILE A 475 0.83 -21.50 -10.12
CA ILE A 475 1.47 -20.45 -10.93
C ILE A 475 2.98 -20.73 -11.04
N ILE A 476 3.65 -21.05 -9.93
CA ILE A 476 5.08 -21.37 -9.92
C ILE A 476 5.38 -22.60 -10.78
N LYS A 477 4.53 -23.63 -10.73
CA LYS A 477 4.66 -24.80 -11.61
C LYS A 477 4.58 -24.42 -13.09
N GLN A 478 3.63 -23.56 -13.46
CA GLN A 478 3.53 -23.06 -14.83
C GLN A 478 4.73 -22.20 -15.24
N CYS A 479 5.27 -21.37 -14.33
CA CYS A 479 6.51 -20.64 -14.57
C CYS A 479 7.69 -21.59 -14.81
N LEU A 480 7.79 -22.68 -14.05
CA LEU A 480 8.82 -23.71 -14.22
C LEU A 480 8.73 -24.40 -15.58
N ASP A 481 7.51 -24.75 -16.01
CA ASP A 481 7.27 -25.51 -17.22
C ASP A 481 7.37 -24.63 -18.49
N ASN A 482 7.01 -23.34 -18.40
CA ASN A 482 6.87 -22.43 -19.54
C ASN A 482 7.83 -21.23 -19.53
N MET A 483 8.94 -21.26 -18.76
CA MET A 483 9.89 -20.15 -18.66
C MET A 483 10.43 -19.73 -20.05
N PRO A 484 10.14 -18.50 -20.52
CA PRO A 484 10.62 -18.04 -21.83
C PRO A 484 12.14 -17.93 -21.89
N SER A 485 12.71 -18.22 -23.07
CA SER A 485 14.09 -17.85 -23.39
C SER A 485 14.17 -16.36 -23.75
N GLY A 486 15.34 -15.75 -23.64
CA GLY A 486 15.56 -14.36 -24.06
C GLY A 486 16.24 -13.50 -22.99
N PRO A 487 16.27 -12.18 -23.18
CA PRO A 487 16.93 -11.28 -22.25
C PRO A 487 16.14 -11.08 -20.95
N TYR A 488 16.85 -10.84 -19.84
CA TYR A 488 16.25 -10.51 -18.54
C TYR A 488 16.28 -9.00 -18.23
N LYS A 489 16.79 -8.18 -19.16
CA LYS A 489 16.82 -6.72 -19.12
C LYS A 489 16.29 -6.16 -20.43
N ALA A 490 15.49 -5.10 -20.35
CA ALA A 490 15.02 -4.34 -21.48
C ALA A 490 16.19 -3.66 -22.20
N ASP A 491 16.12 -3.60 -23.53
CA ASP A 491 17.04 -2.83 -24.35
C ASP A 491 16.53 -1.39 -24.46
N HIS A 492 16.77 -0.60 -23.41
CA HIS A 492 16.29 0.78 -23.32
C HIS A 492 17.30 1.66 -22.54
N PRO A 493 17.60 2.90 -22.99
CA PRO A 493 18.63 3.74 -22.38
C PRO A 493 18.32 4.17 -20.94
N LEU A 494 17.03 4.26 -20.57
CA LEU A 494 16.57 4.62 -19.22
C LEU A 494 16.38 3.41 -18.29
N ALA A 495 16.58 2.18 -18.78
CA ALA A 495 16.44 0.95 -18.00
C ALA A 495 17.72 0.62 -17.21
N VAL A 496 17.75 -0.57 -16.60
CA VAL A 496 18.92 -1.13 -15.92
C VAL A 496 20.19 -0.98 -16.77
N PRO A 497 21.35 -0.63 -16.15
CA PRO A 497 22.60 -0.52 -16.88
C PRO A 497 22.93 -1.76 -17.74
N PRO A 498 23.62 -1.55 -18.89
CA PRO A 498 24.04 -2.63 -19.79
C PRO A 498 24.82 -3.73 -19.05
N PRO A 499 24.78 -4.99 -19.55
CA PRO A 499 25.59 -6.07 -19.00
C PRO A 499 27.07 -5.70 -18.94
N LYS A 500 27.71 -5.96 -17.80
CA LYS A 500 29.10 -5.58 -17.52
C LYS A 500 30.10 -6.13 -18.54
N ASP A 501 29.85 -7.32 -19.08
CA ASP A 501 30.75 -7.92 -20.07
C ASP A 501 30.82 -7.10 -21.37
N LYS A 502 29.73 -6.41 -21.74
CA LYS A 502 29.71 -5.51 -22.89
C LYS A 502 30.46 -4.21 -22.62
N THR A 503 30.35 -3.67 -21.40
CA THR A 503 31.01 -2.41 -21.01
C THR A 503 32.54 -2.49 -21.03
N LEU A 504 33.11 -3.70 -21.02
CA LEU A 504 34.55 -3.90 -21.10
C LEU A 504 35.09 -3.90 -22.54
N GLN A 505 34.20 -3.93 -23.54
CA GLN A 505 34.56 -4.07 -24.95
C GLN A 505 34.19 -2.83 -25.79
N ASP A 506 33.30 -1.98 -25.28
CA ASP A 506 32.65 -0.91 -26.04
C ASP A 506 32.51 0.36 -25.19
N ILE A 507 32.92 1.51 -25.75
CA ILE A 507 33.01 2.76 -24.99
C ILE A 507 31.63 3.37 -24.74
N GLU A 508 30.69 3.23 -25.68
CA GLU A 508 29.31 3.71 -25.56
C GLU A 508 28.58 3.02 -24.41
N THR A 509 28.69 1.69 -24.30
CA THR A 509 28.13 0.93 -23.18
C THR A 509 28.81 1.26 -21.86
N LEU A 510 30.11 1.54 -21.84
CA LEU A 510 30.82 2.00 -20.63
C LEU A 510 30.33 3.37 -20.16
N ILE A 511 30.17 4.34 -21.08
CA ILE A 511 29.64 5.68 -20.76
C ILE A 511 28.23 5.56 -20.19
N THR A 512 27.37 4.79 -20.85
CA THR A 512 25.99 4.56 -20.41
C THR A 512 25.96 3.93 -19.02
N HIS A 513 26.79 2.90 -18.79
CA HIS A 513 26.89 2.27 -17.47
C HIS A 513 27.38 3.25 -16.39
N PHE A 514 28.41 4.04 -16.68
CA PHE A 514 28.96 5.02 -15.74
C PHE A 514 27.91 6.06 -15.33
N LEU A 515 27.22 6.67 -16.30
CA LEU A 515 26.17 7.67 -16.02
C LEU A 515 24.99 7.07 -15.26
N SER A 516 24.49 5.91 -15.67
CA SER A 516 23.34 5.27 -15.02
C SER A 516 23.63 4.83 -13.59
N VAL A 517 24.87 4.43 -13.26
CA VAL A 517 25.24 4.01 -11.90
C VAL A 517 25.62 5.20 -11.01
N SER A 518 26.27 6.23 -11.56
CA SER A 518 26.73 7.38 -10.77
C SER A 518 25.66 8.44 -10.56
N TRP A 519 24.88 8.76 -11.60
CA TRP A 519 23.86 9.83 -11.57
C TRP A 519 22.44 9.26 -11.56
N GLY A 520 22.20 8.15 -12.26
CA GLY A 520 20.87 7.57 -12.45
C GLY A 520 20.15 8.09 -13.70
N PRO A 521 19.10 7.38 -14.16
CA PRO A 521 18.35 7.77 -15.34
C PRO A 521 17.49 9.02 -15.06
N VAL A 522 17.46 9.96 -16.01
CA VAL A 522 16.56 11.11 -15.98
C VAL A 522 15.22 10.69 -16.58
N MET A 523 14.20 10.54 -15.74
CA MET A 523 12.86 10.13 -16.19
C MET A 523 12.12 11.30 -16.83
N PRO A 524 11.25 11.09 -17.82
CA PRO A 524 10.46 12.16 -18.43
C PRO A 524 9.51 12.82 -17.41
N ALA A 525 9.11 14.06 -17.65
CA ALA A 525 8.09 14.72 -16.83
C ALA A 525 6.73 14.06 -17.06
N GLY A 526 6.00 13.82 -15.97
CA GLY A 526 4.72 13.14 -16.05
C GLY A 526 4.31 12.49 -14.73
N GLU A 527 3.17 11.83 -14.77
CA GLU A 527 2.60 11.13 -13.63
C GLU A 527 2.12 9.75 -14.06
N ALA A 528 2.44 8.74 -13.25
CA ALA A 528 1.97 7.38 -13.46
C ALA A 528 1.77 6.66 -12.14
N SER A 529 0.93 5.64 -12.19
CA SER A 529 0.78 4.69 -11.11
C SER A 529 0.28 3.35 -11.66
N VAL A 530 0.79 2.26 -11.10
CA VAL A 530 0.36 0.91 -11.45
C VAL A 530 -0.03 0.19 -10.17
N MET A 531 -1.30 -0.23 -10.13
CA MET A 531 -1.82 -1.07 -9.05
C MET A 531 -1.33 -2.51 -9.24
N ALA A 532 -0.82 -3.11 -8.16
CA ALA A 532 -0.43 -4.51 -8.14
C ALA A 532 -1.04 -5.22 -6.94
N GLU A 533 -1.46 -6.48 -7.11
CA GLU A 533 -1.85 -7.34 -5.99
C GLU A 533 -0.58 -7.85 -5.30
N VAL A 534 -0.07 -7.08 -4.34
CA VAL A 534 1.00 -7.55 -3.47
C VAL A 534 0.45 -8.57 -2.48
N VAL A 535 1.28 -9.03 -1.55
CA VAL A 535 0.92 -10.18 -0.71
C VAL A 535 -0.25 -9.89 0.23
N LYS A 536 -0.38 -8.65 0.68
CA LYS A 536 -1.41 -8.20 1.64
C LYS A 536 -2.66 -7.61 0.97
N GLY A 537 -2.63 -7.45 -0.35
CA GLY A 537 -3.71 -6.83 -1.14
C GLY A 537 -3.18 -5.86 -2.18
N ALA A 538 -4.05 -4.99 -2.70
CA ALA A 538 -3.67 -4.02 -3.71
C ALA A 538 -2.70 -2.96 -3.15
N SER A 539 -1.53 -2.78 -3.75
CA SER A 539 -0.63 -1.67 -3.44
C SER A 539 -0.40 -0.83 -4.69
N ASN A 540 -0.14 0.46 -4.49
CA ASN A 540 0.09 1.40 -5.57
C ASN A 540 1.17 2.41 -5.19
N TYR A 541 2.00 2.75 -6.17
CA TYR A 541 2.97 3.83 -6.06
C TYR A 541 2.56 4.91 -7.06
N TYR A 542 2.09 6.06 -6.56
CA TYR A 542 1.78 7.19 -7.40
C TYR A 542 3.00 8.10 -7.51
N LEU A 543 3.56 8.13 -8.72
CA LEU A 543 4.84 8.72 -9.04
C LEU A 543 4.63 10.00 -9.84
N THR A 544 5.22 11.08 -9.37
CA THR A 544 5.33 12.35 -10.10
C THR A 544 6.79 12.58 -10.45
N SER A 545 7.07 12.80 -11.73
CA SER A 545 8.40 13.11 -12.25
C SER A 545 8.43 14.53 -12.78
N ASP A 546 9.47 15.28 -12.42
CA ASP A 546 9.73 16.66 -12.90
C ASP A 546 10.98 16.70 -13.79
N LYS A 547 11.12 15.72 -14.69
CA LYS A 547 12.28 15.58 -15.59
C LYS A 547 13.62 15.50 -14.85
N SER A 548 13.69 14.63 -13.84
CA SER A 548 14.83 14.52 -12.92
C SER A 548 15.30 13.07 -12.71
N THR A 549 16.48 12.90 -12.12
CA THR A 549 17.02 11.59 -11.69
C THR A 549 16.36 11.04 -10.43
N MET A 550 15.56 11.87 -9.75
CA MET A 550 14.82 11.57 -8.53
C MET A 550 13.33 11.82 -8.78
N SER A 551 12.46 11.21 -7.98
CA SER A 551 11.03 11.52 -8.06
C SER A 551 10.76 12.91 -7.51
N TYR A 552 9.85 13.65 -8.14
CA TYR A 552 9.32 14.86 -7.52
C TYR A 552 8.46 14.49 -6.32
N ARG A 553 7.65 13.44 -6.46
CA ARG A 553 6.82 12.87 -5.40
C ARG A 553 6.62 11.38 -5.62
N THR A 554 6.69 10.60 -4.55
CA THR A 554 6.32 9.18 -4.52
C THR A 554 5.33 8.94 -3.39
N ARG A 555 4.04 8.87 -3.70
CA ARG A 555 3.01 8.44 -2.76
C ARG A 555 2.97 6.91 -2.73
N ILE A 556 3.02 6.32 -1.54
CA ILE A 556 2.94 4.88 -1.33
C ILE A 556 1.61 4.55 -0.66
N ARG A 557 0.74 3.87 -1.41
CA ARG A 557 -0.50 3.30 -0.88
C ARG A 557 -0.26 1.84 -0.52
N THR A 558 -0.38 1.55 0.76
CA THR A 558 -0.27 0.21 1.33
C THR A 558 -1.66 -0.27 1.76
N PRO A 559 -1.98 -1.57 1.59
CA PRO A 559 -3.32 -2.06 1.91
C PRO A 559 -3.59 -2.05 3.43
N THR A 560 -2.56 -2.32 4.24
CA THR A 560 -2.68 -2.47 5.69
C THR A 560 -3.09 -1.20 6.42
N PHE A 561 -2.81 -0.02 5.86
CA PHE A 561 -3.20 1.26 6.44
C PHE A 561 -4.73 1.35 6.62
N THR A 562 -5.50 1.04 5.58
CA THR A 562 -6.96 0.99 5.64
C THR A 562 -7.50 -0.22 6.40
N HIS A 563 -6.77 -1.36 6.37
CA HIS A 563 -7.16 -2.54 7.15
C HIS A 563 -7.13 -2.26 8.65
N LEU A 564 -6.08 -1.58 9.13
CA LEU A 564 -5.91 -1.25 10.54
C LEU A 564 -6.87 -0.15 10.99
N GLN A 565 -7.19 0.81 10.12
CA GLN A 565 -8.18 1.84 10.39
C GLN A 565 -9.57 1.27 10.73
N GLN A 566 -9.94 0.13 10.14
CA GLN A 566 -11.26 -0.48 10.28
C GLN A 566 -11.51 -1.06 11.70
N ILE A 567 -10.47 -1.27 12.52
CA ILE A 567 -10.55 -1.94 13.84
C ILE A 567 -11.79 -1.53 14.67
N PRO A 568 -12.07 -0.23 14.90
CA PRO A 568 -13.20 0.17 15.75
C PRO A 568 -14.55 -0.27 15.19
N SER A 569 -14.71 -0.31 13.86
CA SER A 569 -15.96 -0.72 13.24
C SER A 569 -16.26 -2.21 13.35
N VAL A 570 -15.25 -3.03 13.65
CA VAL A 570 -15.37 -4.50 13.74
C VAL A 570 -15.39 -4.98 15.18
N ILE A 571 -14.62 -4.33 16.07
CA ILE A 571 -14.38 -4.81 17.43
C ILE A 571 -15.29 -4.18 18.48
N ASN A 572 -15.85 -2.98 18.23
CA ASN A 572 -16.75 -2.36 19.20
C ASN A 572 -17.97 -3.27 19.46
N GLY A 573 -18.22 -3.60 20.73
CA GLY A 573 -19.21 -4.58 21.21
C GLY A 573 -18.68 -6.01 21.36
N SER A 574 -17.42 -6.28 21.03
CA SER A 574 -16.78 -7.60 21.16
C SER A 574 -15.90 -7.68 22.42
N LEU A 575 -15.36 -8.87 22.71
CA LEU A 575 -14.43 -9.07 23.82
C LEU A 575 -13.00 -8.66 23.45
N VAL A 576 -12.17 -8.36 24.45
CA VAL A 576 -10.73 -8.10 24.24
C VAL A 576 -10.02 -9.29 23.56
N SER A 577 -10.47 -10.52 23.82
CA SER A 577 -9.93 -11.73 23.19
C SER A 577 -10.22 -11.79 21.68
N ASP A 578 -11.31 -11.18 21.22
CA ASP A 578 -11.70 -11.13 19.80
C ASP A 578 -10.88 -10.09 19.03
N LEU A 579 -10.50 -8.99 19.69
CA LEU A 579 -9.54 -8.03 19.16
C LEU A 579 -8.21 -8.71 18.82
N ILE A 580 -7.70 -9.57 19.70
CA ILE A 580 -6.44 -10.29 19.46
C ILE A 580 -6.55 -11.17 18.20
N ILE A 581 -7.69 -11.86 18.02
CA ILE A 581 -7.93 -12.67 16.82
C ILE A 581 -8.06 -11.79 15.56
N TYR A 582 -8.68 -10.62 15.68
CA TYR A 582 -8.76 -9.69 14.55
C TYR A 582 -7.39 -9.18 14.13
N LEU A 583 -6.57 -8.70 15.08
CA LEU A 583 -5.20 -8.27 14.82
C LEU A 583 -4.36 -9.38 14.16
N ALA A 584 -4.55 -10.62 14.60
CA ALA A 584 -3.87 -11.78 14.03
C ALA A 584 -4.33 -12.13 12.60
N THR A 585 -5.53 -11.69 12.19
CA THR A 585 -6.16 -12.08 10.91
C THR A 585 -6.36 -10.95 9.89
N ILE A 586 -5.80 -9.77 10.16
CA ILE A 586 -5.71 -8.64 9.21
C ILE A 586 -4.35 -8.56 8.49
N ASP A 587 -3.42 -9.46 8.82
CA ASP A 587 -2.08 -9.57 8.22
C ASP A 587 -1.30 -8.25 8.22
N VAL A 588 -1.22 -7.56 9.36
CA VAL A 588 -0.58 -6.25 9.45
C VAL A 588 0.91 -6.32 9.72
N VAL A 589 1.65 -5.39 9.11
CA VAL A 589 3.05 -5.11 9.39
C VAL A 589 3.19 -3.62 9.62
N MET A 590 3.66 -3.20 10.79
CA MET A 590 3.67 -1.77 11.14
C MET A 590 4.59 -0.92 10.26
N ALA A 591 5.63 -1.52 9.69
CA ALA A 591 6.48 -0.84 8.71
C ALA A 591 5.72 -0.46 7.41
N ASP A 592 4.68 -1.23 7.05
CA ASP A 592 3.83 -1.03 5.88
C ASP A 592 2.75 0.04 6.15
N VAL A 593 2.21 0.06 7.37
CA VAL A 593 1.23 1.06 7.83
C VAL A 593 1.88 2.44 7.94
N ASP A 594 3.02 2.50 8.64
CA ASP A 594 3.65 3.77 8.99
C ASP A 594 4.53 4.34 7.87
N ARG A 595 5.11 3.48 7.01
CA ARG A 595 6.07 3.85 5.94
C ARG A 595 7.30 4.59 6.48
#